data_AF-A0A7W1XX54-F1
#
_entry.id   AF-A0A7W1XX54-F1
#
_cell.length_a   1.000
_cell.length_b   1.000
_cell.length_c   1.000
_cell.angle_alpha   90.00
_cell.angle_beta   90.00
_cell.angle_gamma   90.00
#
_symmetry.space_group_name_H-M   'P 1'
#
loop_
_entity.id
_entity.type
_entity.pdbx_description
1 polymer ?
#
loop_
_entity_poly.entity_id
_entity_poly.type
_entity_poly.pdbx_seq_one_letter_code
_entity_poly.pdbx_strand_id
1 'polypeptide(L)'
;MTKPRRVLITAALPYANNHPHLGHVAGVYLPADTYNRYLRLKGVETVFICGSDDHGVPVTISAQNENSTPEEVVSRYRGIQEKVFGSLGISFDHYSGTSTCEGHAELSQEFFSKILERGDIEEKVTQQFFCDPCQRFLPDRYVEGTCPHCGAEGARGDQCDACGKSYEQEELKDPECAVCKGTPQIVPTRHWFFRLDRYEERLEEWLKSCEGWRDNVRNFARGIVREGLPARSITRDLEWGVPVPLEQAKDKVLYVWFDAPIGYISFTREHFVNQGNPDGWKDWWVDPDVELVHFLGKDNIIFHAVIWPAMLMGQGEYHLPTSIPANEYLNFKGEKFSKSRGVGVTAEEILERFDADRVRYYLTAVAPEGKDTSFTWEDFIQRNNDELSDVVGNFAHRMLTFTAKNFDSKVPMNAADSQLREEILSVIREAREKWDESLGRQKFRDALDRVLTLARHGNRLFDQAEPWKSRKEDLDRCGADLAALLEVVHAIGVLLSPFLPTTSEKLLSAFSLCAPEPAEVLKSLGECEVLTAGGELSPPGIVYPRLELEEDQA
;
A
#
# COMPACT_ATOMS: atom_id res chain seq x y z
N MET A 1 -25.88 -18.43 13.53
CA MET A 1 -25.56 -17.19 12.79
C MET A 1 -24.08 -17.26 12.50
N THR A 2 -23.68 -17.25 11.22
CA THR A 2 -22.26 -17.19 10.83
C THR A 2 -21.68 -15.87 11.30
N LYS A 3 -20.52 -15.90 11.95
CA LYS A 3 -19.82 -14.68 12.38
C LYS A 3 -19.58 -13.77 11.15
N PRO A 4 -19.82 -12.46 11.25
CA PRO A 4 -19.55 -11.55 10.14
C PRO A 4 -18.06 -11.58 9.79
N ARG A 5 -17.75 -11.55 8.49
CA ARG A 5 -16.38 -11.57 7.98
C ARG A 5 -15.63 -10.32 8.46
N ARG A 6 -14.44 -10.51 9.04
CA ARG A 6 -13.54 -9.45 9.53
C ARG A 6 -12.20 -9.54 8.82
N VAL A 7 -11.67 -8.40 8.39
CA VAL A 7 -10.37 -8.32 7.72
C VAL A 7 -9.51 -7.23 8.35
N LEU A 8 -8.40 -7.63 8.97
CA LEU A 8 -7.34 -6.72 9.40
C LEU A 8 -6.36 -6.53 8.25
N ILE A 9 -6.20 -5.29 7.81
CA ILE A 9 -5.32 -4.90 6.72
C ILE A 9 -4.15 -4.13 7.33
N THR A 10 -2.93 -4.45 6.91
CA THR A 10 -1.78 -3.61 7.17
C THR A 10 -1.03 -3.28 5.89
N ALA A 11 -0.35 -2.15 5.89
CA ALA A 11 0.60 -1.76 4.85
C ALA A 11 2.00 -1.69 5.45
N ALA A 12 3.02 -2.09 4.70
CA ALA A 12 4.42 -2.02 5.14
C ALA A 12 4.76 -0.62 5.68
N LEU A 13 5.38 -0.56 6.87
CA LEU A 13 5.69 0.69 7.54
C LEU A 13 6.77 1.48 6.76
N PRO A 14 6.53 2.71 6.29
CA PRO A 14 7.57 3.53 5.67
C PRO A 14 8.60 3.98 6.70
N TYR A 15 9.88 3.89 6.34
CA TYR A 15 10.96 4.49 7.13
C TYR A 15 10.79 6.00 7.29
N ALA A 16 10.85 6.50 8.53
CA ALA A 16 10.71 7.91 8.88
C ALA A 16 11.99 8.74 8.61
N ASN A 17 12.58 8.60 7.43
CA ASN A 17 13.84 9.25 7.09
C ASN A 17 13.87 9.87 5.69
N ASN A 18 12.78 9.76 4.93
CA ASN A 18 12.72 10.26 3.56
C ASN A 18 11.29 10.56 3.08
N HIS A 19 11.19 11.30 1.98
CA HIS A 19 9.94 11.59 1.29
C HIS A 19 9.43 10.34 0.56
N PRO A 20 8.13 9.98 0.67
CA PRO A 20 7.54 8.91 -0.12
C PRO A 20 7.56 9.24 -1.62
N HIS A 21 8.11 8.34 -2.45
CA HIS A 21 8.00 8.42 -3.90
C HIS A 21 6.83 7.58 -4.44
N LEU A 22 6.47 7.80 -5.71
CA LEU A 22 5.34 7.11 -6.35
C LEU A 22 5.45 5.58 -6.31
N GLY A 23 6.66 5.03 -6.35
CA GLY A 23 6.84 3.58 -6.19
C GLY A 23 6.39 3.02 -4.84
N HIS A 24 6.53 3.76 -3.74
CA HIS A 24 6.01 3.33 -2.45
C HIS A 24 4.47 3.34 -2.45
N VAL A 25 3.88 4.39 -3.03
CA VAL A 25 2.41 4.53 -3.15
C VAL A 25 1.82 3.41 -4.01
N ALA A 26 2.32 3.22 -5.23
CA ALA A 26 1.83 2.20 -6.15
C ALA A 26 2.11 0.77 -5.67
N GLY A 27 3.24 0.55 -4.99
CA GLY A 27 3.64 -0.77 -4.52
C GLY A 27 2.89 -1.23 -3.28
N VAL A 28 2.54 -0.31 -2.37
CA VAL A 28 2.06 -0.70 -1.03
C VAL A 28 0.74 -0.02 -0.68
N TYR A 29 0.73 1.30 -0.56
CA TYR A 29 -0.33 2.01 0.15
C TYR A 29 -1.63 2.13 -0.66
N LEU A 30 -1.52 2.45 -1.95
CA LEU A 30 -2.69 2.59 -2.81
C LEU A 30 -3.42 1.25 -3.02
N PRO A 31 -2.75 0.12 -3.32
CA PRO A 31 -3.38 -1.20 -3.36
C PRO A 31 -4.09 -1.57 -2.04
N ALA A 32 -3.47 -1.28 -0.90
CA ALA A 32 -4.05 -1.55 0.41
C ALA A 32 -5.33 -0.73 0.66
N ASP A 33 -5.30 0.56 0.34
CA ASP A 33 -6.46 1.45 0.44
C ASP A 33 -7.61 1.03 -0.49
N THR A 34 -7.29 0.69 -1.75
CA THR A 34 -8.28 0.20 -2.71
C THR A 34 -8.93 -1.09 -2.23
N TYR A 35 -8.15 -2.01 -1.64
CA TYR A 35 -8.71 -3.24 -1.07
C TYR A 35 -9.58 -2.96 0.17
N ASN A 36 -9.16 -2.05 1.06
CA ASN A 36 -9.94 -1.62 2.22
C ASN A 36 -11.30 -1.04 1.80
N ARG A 37 -11.30 -0.10 0.84
CA ARG A 37 -12.51 0.53 0.31
C ARG A 37 -13.44 -0.47 -0.38
N TYR A 38 -12.87 -1.42 -1.12
CA TYR A 38 -13.60 -2.54 -1.72
C TYR A 38 -14.33 -3.38 -0.68
N LEU A 39 -13.64 -3.79 0.39
CA LEU A 39 -14.23 -4.59 1.46
C LEU A 39 -15.33 -3.82 2.20
N ARG A 40 -15.11 -2.54 2.51
CA ARG A 40 -16.13 -1.67 3.11
C ARG A 40 -17.35 -1.50 2.22
N LEU A 41 -17.16 -1.35 0.91
CA LEU A 41 -18.26 -1.29 -0.06
C LEU A 41 -19.10 -2.58 -0.03
N LYS A 42 -18.49 -3.73 0.28
CA LYS A 42 -19.19 -5.02 0.45
C LYS A 42 -19.81 -5.21 1.84
N GLY A 43 -19.68 -4.24 2.74
CA GLY A 43 -20.14 -4.34 4.13
C GLY A 43 -19.31 -5.29 4.99
N VAL A 44 -18.06 -5.55 4.60
CA VAL A 44 -17.10 -6.31 5.41
C VAL A 44 -16.52 -5.39 6.48
N GLU A 45 -16.44 -5.88 7.71
CA GLU A 45 -15.83 -5.13 8.82
C GLU A 45 -14.31 -5.13 8.62
N THR A 46 -13.70 -3.94 8.54
CA THR A 46 -12.26 -3.80 8.33
C THR A 46 -11.62 -2.89 9.35
N VAL A 47 -10.37 -3.20 9.69
CA VAL A 47 -9.44 -2.32 10.40
C VAL A 47 -8.18 -2.21 9.55
N PHE A 48 -7.81 -1.01 9.13
CA PHE A 48 -6.66 -0.72 8.27
C PHE A 48 -5.60 0.08 9.01
N ILE A 49 -4.48 -0.57 9.32
CA ILE A 49 -3.43 -0.05 10.20
C ILE A 49 -2.14 0.19 9.42
N CYS A 50 -1.52 1.34 9.67
CA CYS A 50 -0.18 1.65 9.21
C CYS A 50 0.51 2.55 10.25
N GLY A 51 1.72 2.99 9.94
CA GLY A 51 2.51 3.90 10.76
C GLY A 51 3.92 3.97 10.25
N SER A 52 4.75 4.84 10.80
CA SER A 52 6.14 4.96 10.42
C SER A 52 7.05 3.95 11.14
N ASP A 53 8.07 3.47 10.43
CA ASP A 53 9.22 2.80 11.03
C ASP A 53 10.25 3.86 11.42
N ASP A 54 10.33 4.12 12.71
CA ASP A 54 11.07 5.24 13.29
C ASP A 54 12.49 4.88 13.69
N HIS A 55 12.86 3.59 13.74
CA HIS A 55 14.11 3.12 14.32
C HIS A 55 15.18 2.77 13.27
N GLY A 56 16.39 2.49 13.77
CA GLY A 56 17.50 1.97 12.97
C GLY A 56 18.43 3.01 12.34
N VAL A 57 19.48 2.49 11.71
CA VAL A 57 20.60 3.26 11.13
C VAL A 57 20.17 4.32 10.11
N PRO A 58 19.19 4.10 9.22
CA PRO A 58 18.81 5.12 8.24
C PRO A 58 18.34 6.44 8.86
N VAL A 59 17.66 6.38 10.01
CA VAL A 59 17.19 7.57 10.74
C VAL A 59 18.36 8.30 11.40
N THR A 60 19.29 7.56 12.02
CA THR A 60 20.47 8.17 12.66
C THR A 60 21.40 8.82 11.63
N ILE A 61 21.53 8.24 10.43
CA ILE A 61 22.29 8.83 9.32
C ILE A 61 21.60 10.12 8.83
N SER A 62 20.28 10.12 8.63
CA SER A 62 19.55 11.35 8.25
C SER A 62 19.71 12.43 9.32
N ALA A 63 19.60 12.09 10.61
CA ALA A 63 19.81 13.02 11.71
C ALA A 63 21.19 13.69 11.66
N GLN A 64 22.24 12.90 11.42
CA GLN A 64 23.59 13.42 11.28
C GLN A 64 23.76 14.31 10.05
N ASN A 65 23.28 13.88 8.89
CA ASN A 65 23.38 14.65 7.64
C ASN A 65 22.65 15.99 7.71
N GLU A 66 21.59 16.05 8.52
CA GLU A 66 20.73 17.22 8.68
C GLU A 66 21.07 18.06 9.92
N ASN A 67 22.12 17.69 10.67
CA ASN A 67 22.51 18.30 11.94
C ASN A 67 21.33 18.42 12.92
N SER A 68 20.57 17.34 13.09
CA SER A 68 19.33 17.23 13.86
C SER A 68 19.36 15.97 14.75
N THR A 69 18.36 15.77 15.61
CA THR A 69 18.23 14.53 16.39
C THR A 69 17.36 13.48 15.66
N PRO A 70 17.50 12.18 15.98
CA PRO A 70 16.60 11.15 15.44
C PRO A 70 15.12 11.46 15.66
N GLU A 71 14.74 11.98 16.83
CA GLU A 71 13.38 12.37 17.18
C GLU A 71 12.84 13.48 16.26
N GLU A 72 13.64 14.51 15.99
CA GLU A 72 13.28 15.61 15.10
C GLU A 72 13.12 15.15 13.64
N VAL A 73 14.02 14.25 13.18
CA VAL A 73 13.94 13.62 11.86
C VAL A 73 12.65 12.81 11.72
N VAL A 74 12.37 11.94 12.69
CA VAL A 74 11.15 11.12 12.72
C VAL A 74 9.92 12.00 12.73
N SER A 75 9.84 12.98 13.63
CA SER A 75 8.69 13.88 13.75
C SER A 75 8.38 14.58 12.43
N ARG A 76 9.41 15.03 11.71
CA ARG A 76 9.25 15.72 10.43
C ARG A 76 8.83 14.77 9.31
N TYR A 77 9.53 13.66 9.13
CA TYR A 77 9.24 12.74 8.03
C TYR A 77 7.93 11.99 8.23
N ARG A 78 7.56 11.66 9.47
CA ARG A 78 6.22 11.13 9.78
C ARG A 78 5.14 12.14 9.42
N GLY A 79 5.30 13.41 9.79
CA GLY A 79 4.37 14.48 9.41
C GLY A 79 4.22 14.64 7.89
N ILE A 80 5.33 14.52 7.14
CA ILE A 80 5.31 14.52 5.66
C ILE A 80 4.55 13.30 5.13
N GLN A 81 4.80 12.11 5.66
CA GLN A 81 4.13 10.87 5.27
C GLN A 81 2.61 10.96 5.51
N GLU A 82 2.19 11.34 6.72
CA GLU A 82 0.78 11.53 7.07
C GLU A 82 0.09 12.53 6.13
N LYS A 83 0.73 13.68 5.86
CA LYS A 83 0.22 14.69 4.92
C LYS A 83 0.09 14.11 3.51
N VAL A 84 1.10 13.42 3.00
CA VAL A 84 1.09 12.83 1.65
C VAL A 84 -0.01 11.77 1.52
N PHE A 85 -0.11 10.85 2.48
CA PHE A 85 -1.13 9.80 2.46
C PHE A 85 -2.54 10.38 2.61
N GLY A 86 -2.71 11.38 3.48
CA GLY A 86 -3.96 12.14 3.60
C GLY A 86 -4.35 12.85 2.30
N SER A 87 -3.40 13.52 1.64
CA SER A 87 -3.62 14.18 0.34
C SER A 87 -3.97 13.20 -0.78
N LEU A 88 -3.47 11.95 -0.73
CA LEU A 88 -3.87 10.86 -1.63
C LEU A 88 -5.21 10.22 -1.27
N GLY A 89 -5.83 10.63 -0.16
CA GLY A 89 -7.06 10.02 0.36
C GLY A 89 -6.86 8.58 0.83
N ILE A 90 -5.68 8.20 1.32
CA ILE A 90 -5.46 6.89 1.92
C ILE A 90 -6.21 6.84 3.26
N SER A 91 -7.07 5.83 3.42
CA SER A 91 -8.05 5.74 4.51
C SER A 91 -7.62 4.81 5.65
N PHE A 92 -6.47 5.09 6.25
CA PHE A 92 -6.05 4.37 7.47
C PHE A 92 -7.05 4.61 8.61
N ASP A 93 -7.42 3.56 9.33
CA ASP A 93 -8.15 3.68 10.60
C ASP A 93 -7.25 4.17 11.72
N HIS A 94 -5.95 3.87 11.62
CA HIS A 94 -4.94 4.39 12.51
C HIS A 94 -3.57 4.47 11.82
N TYR A 95 -2.87 5.57 12.08
CA TYR A 95 -1.49 5.78 11.66
C TYR A 95 -0.67 6.25 12.87
N SER A 96 0.40 5.52 13.20
CA SER A 96 1.26 5.81 14.36
C SER A 96 2.74 5.77 13.97
N GLY A 97 3.65 5.57 14.93
CA GLY A 97 5.08 5.36 14.67
C GLY A 97 5.72 4.49 15.74
N THR A 98 6.70 3.67 15.40
CA THR A 98 7.32 2.72 16.35
C THR A 98 8.00 3.41 17.54
N SER A 99 8.45 4.65 17.40
CA SER A 99 9.04 5.43 18.50
C SER A 99 8.01 6.26 19.28
N THR A 100 6.80 6.43 18.73
CA THR A 100 5.80 7.39 19.22
C THR A 100 4.50 6.75 19.70
N CYS A 101 4.24 5.50 19.31
CA CYS A 101 3.15 4.68 19.82
C CYS A 101 3.37 4.32 21.28
N GLU A 102 2.42 4.66 22.14
CA GLU A 102 2.45 4.23 23.53
C GLU A 102 2.33 2.70 23.61
N GLY A 103 3.21 2.04 24.37
CA GLY A 103 3.21 0.58 24.53
C GLY A 103 3.99 -0.22 23.48
N HIS A 104 4.56 0.42 22.45
CA HIS A 104 5.33 -0.30 21.42
C HIS A 104 6.61 -0.92 22.00
N ALA A 105 7.40 -0.15 22.75
CA ALA A 105 8.64 -0.63 23.36
C ALA A 105 8.38 -1.79 24.32
N GLU A 106 7.35 -1.68 25.16
CA GLU A 106 6.93 -2.69 26.11
C GLU A 106 6.50 -3.98 25.40
N LEU A 107 5.70 -3.87 24.33
CA LEU A 107 5.28 -5.04 23.56
C LEU A 107 6.46 -5.71 22.84
N SER A 108 7.38 -4.93 22.28
CA SER A 108 8.59 -5.45 21.64
C SER A 108 9.50 -6.18 22.63
N GLN A 109 9.62 -5.65 23.85
CA GLN A 109 10.31 -6.33 24.96
C GLN A 109 9.58 -7.60 25.41
N GLU A 110 8.24 -7.59 25.44
CA GLU A 110 7.42 -8.77 25.75
C GLU A 110 7.65 -9.90 24.73
N PHE A 111 7.65 -9.57 23.43
CA PHE A 111 7.98 -10.52 22.35
C PHE A 111 9.38 -11.12 22.56
N PHE A 112 10.37 -10.27 22.82
CA PHE A 112 11.75 -10.72 23.06
C PHE A 112 11.81 -11.70 24.25
N SER A 113 11.26 -11.31 25.40
CA SER A 113 11.29 -12.13 26.62
C SER A 113 10.57 -13.46 26.44
N LYS A 114 9.37 -13.47 25.84
CA LYS A 114 8.61 -14.71 25.59
C LYS A 114 9.37 -15.69 24.68
N ILE A 115 10.00 -15.19 23.62
CA ILE A 115 10.78 -16.03 22.69
C ILE A 115 12.06 -16.53 23.38
N LEU A 116 12.69 -15.70 24.22
CA LEU A 116 13.86 -16.08 25.00
C LEU A 116 13.55 -17.17 26.03
N GLU A 117 12.43 -17.05 26.75
CA GLU A 117 11.96 -18.04 27.73
C GLU A 117 11.69 -19.42 27.10
N ARG A 118 11.30 -19.46 25.82
CA ARG A 118 11.16 -20.69 25.04
C ARG A 118 12.49 -21.27 24.55
N GLY A 119 13.59 -20.57 24.78
CA GLY A 119 14.94 -20.97 24.40
C GLY A 119 15.25 -20.77 22.92
N ASP A 120 14.47 -19.95 22.20
CA ASP A 120 14.61 -19.70 20.77
C ASP A 120 15.44 -18.46 20.45
N ILE A 121 16.09 -17.88 21.46
CA ILE A 121 17.10 -16.85 21.31
C ILE A 121 18.42 -17.37 21.88
N GLU A 122 19.50 -17.23 21.12
CA GLU A 122 20.85 -17.61 21.55
C GLU A 122 21.79 -16.39 21.60
N GLU A 123 22.64 -16.32 22.63
CA GLU A 123 23.70 -15.31 22.75
C GLU A 123 24.92 -15.75 21.94
N LYS A 124 25.49 -14.84 21.15
CA LYS A 124 26.77 -15.02 20.47
C LYS A 124 27.67 -13.80 20.66
N VAL A 125 28.97 -14.04 20.69
CA VAL A 125 29.98 -12.98 20.58
C VAL A 125 30.37 -12.86 19.11
N THR A 126 30.23 -11.67 18.55
CA THR A 126 30.65 -11.33 17.18
C THR A 126 31.77 -10.30 17.21
N GLN A 127 32.54 -10.23 16.14
CA GLN A 127 33.55 -9.19 15.93
C GLN A 127 32.92 -8.06 15.11
N GLN A 128 33.10 -6.80 15.53
CA GLN A 128 32.58 -5.64 14.81
C GLN A 128 33.58 -4.48 14.88
N PHE A 129 33.55 -3.60 13.89
CA PHE A 129 34.33 -2.37 13.94
C PHE A 129 33.83 -1.41 15.02
N PHE A 130 34.77 -0.86 15.78
CA PHE A 130 34.56 0.15 16.80
C PHE A 130 35.44 1.36 16.49
N CYS A 131 34.84 2.55 16.49
CA CYS A 131 35.56 3.80 16.33
C CYS A 131 35.85 4.42 17.70
N ASP A 132 37.12 4.46 18.08
CA ASP A 132 37.54 5.06 19.35
C ASP A 132 37.23 6.57 19.42
N PRO A 133 37.51 7.41 18.39
CA PRO A 133 37.11 8.82 18.42
C PRO A 133 35.60 9.06 18.56
N CYS A 134 34.76 8.21 17.94
CA CYS A 134 33.30 8.34 18.00
C CYS A 134 32.66 7.55 19.14
N GLN A 135 33.45 6.80 19.91
CA GLN A 135 33.03 5.91 21.00
C GLN A 135 31.79 5.06 20.64
N ARG A 136 31.80 4.43 19.46
CA ARG A 136 30.67 3.60 18.99
C ARG A 136 31.11 2.46 18.08
N PHE A 137 30.30 1.40 18.06
CA PHE A 137 30.36 0.40 17.01
C PHE A 137 29.88 0.98 15.68
N LEU A 138 30.44 0.48 14.58
CA LEU A 138 30.17 0.93 13.24
C LEU A 138 29.39 -0.16 12.49
N PRO A 139 28.06 -0.01 12.34
CA PRO A 139 27.31 -0.78 11.35
C PRO A 139 27.92 -0.62 9.95
N ASP A 140 27.65 -1.54 9.03
CA ASP A 140 28.30 -1.57 7.70
C ASP A 140 28.26 -0.24 6.94
N ARG A 141 27.17 0.54 7.09
CA ARG A 141 27.01 1.88 6.48
C ARG A 141 27.89 2.97 7.08
N TYR A 142 28.48 2.74 8.24
CA TYR A 142 29.40 3.64 8.93
C TYR A 142 30.87 3.27 8.71
N VAL A 143 31.14 2.25 7.88
CA VAL A 143 32.48 1.82 7.50
C VAL A 143 32.65 2.08 6.00
N GLU A 144 33.68 2.84 5.65
CA GLU A 144 34.12 3.07 4.29
C GLU A 144 35.58 2.59 4.14
N GLY A 145 36.02 2.35 2.91
CA GLY A 145 37.38 1.90 2.67
C GLY A 145 37.62 1.54 1.21
N THR A 146 38.65 0.77 0.95
CA THR A 146 39.02 0.32 -0.38
C THR A 146 38.43 -1.07 -0.68
N CYS A 147 37.72 -1.17 -1.81
CA CYS A 147 37.07 -2.41 -2.23
C CYS A 147 38.08 -3.56 -2.37
N PRO A 148 37.86 -4.71 -1.72
CA PRO A 148 38.78 -5.85 -1.79
C PRO A 148 38.90 -6.45 -3.19
N HIS A 149 37.91 -6.26 -4.05
CA HIS A 149 37.83 -6.89 -5.37
C HIS A 149 38.28 -6.03 -6.53
N CYS A 150 37.93 -4.74 -6.56
CA CYS A 150 38.25 -3.84 -7.68
C CYS A 150 39.19 -2.68 -7.30
N GLY A 151 39.49 -2.50 -6.00
CA GLY A 151 40.36 -1.43 -5.53
C GLY A 151 39.75 -0.03 -5.57
N ALA A 152 38.44 0.10 -5.78
CA ALA A 152 37.76 1.39 -5.69
C ALA A 152 37.79 1.91 -4.25
N GLU A 153 38.19 3.17 -4.07
CA GLU A 153 38.14 3.90 -2.80
C GLU A 153 36.68 4.28 -2.44
N GLY A 154 36.40 4.48 -1.15
CA GLY A 154 35.07 4.87 -0.65
C GLY A 154 34.00 3.77 -0.74
N ALA A 155 34.42 2.51 -0.86
CA ALA A 155 33.50 1.36 -0.85
C ALA A 155 32.91 1.16 0.56
N ARG A 156 31.62 0.84 0.65
CA ARG A 156 30.92 0.64 1.93
C ARG A 156 31.27 -0.72 2.53
N GLY A 157 31.05 -0.89 3.84
CA GLY A 157 31.37 -2.12 4.58
C GLY A 157 30.66 -3.38 4.08
N ASP A 158 29.51 -3.25 3.43
CA ASP A 158 28.70 -4.37 2.93
C ASP A 158 28.77 -4.58 1.40
N GLN A 159 29.09 -3.52 0.65
CA GLN A 159 29.00 -3.51 -0.80
C GLN A 159 29.85 -2.42 -1.45
N CYS A 160 30.47 -2.76 -2.58
CA CYS A 160 31.14 -1.78 -3.44
C CYS A 160 30.20 -1.27 -4.54
N ASP A 161 29.90 0.02 -4.55
CA ASP A 161 29.03 0.63 -5.57
C ASP A 161 29.68 0.66 -6.97
N ALA A 162 31.02 0.57 -7.07
CA ALA A 162 31.74 0.60 -8.35
C ALA A 162 31.72 -0.75 -9.10
N CYS A 163 31.82 -1.89 -8.38
CA CYS A 163 31.81 -3.22 -9.01
C CYS A 163 30.60 -4.09 -8.62
N GLY A 164 29.74 -3.61 -7.73
CA GLY A 164 28.50 -4.25 -7.31
C GLY A 164 28.65 -5.46 -6.38
N LYS A 165 29.88 -5.88 -6.05
CA LYS A 165 30.14 -7.04 -5.17
C LYS A 165 29.88 -6.71 -3.70
N SER A 166 29.32 -7.69 -3.00
CA SER A 166 29.18 -7.71 -1.54
C SER A 166 30.30 -8.52 -0.89
N TYR A 167 30.62 -8.19 0.36
CA TYR A 167 31.67 -8.80 1.18
C TYR A 167 31.39 -8.48 2.65
N GLU A 168 32.08 -9.16 3.56
CA GLU A 168 32.02 -8.83 4.98
C GLU A 168 32.86 -7.58 5.26
N GLN A 169 32.44 -6.76 6.23
CA GLN A 169 33.11 -5.49 6.57
C GLN A 169 34.61 -5.68 6.86
N GLU A 170 35.00 -6.79 7.46
CA GLU A 170 36.38 -7.14 7.80
C GLU A 170 37.28 -7.35 6.56
N GLU A 171 36.68 -7.62 5.39
CA GLU A 171 37.40 -7.76 4.13
C GLU A 171 37.77 -6.41 3.50
N LEU A 172 37.17 -5.31 3.97
CA LEU A 172 37.42 -3.97 3.47
C LEU A 172 38.87 -3.56 3.78
N LYS A 173 39.59 -3.11 2.75
CA LYS A 173 40.97 -2.65 2.91
C LYS A 173 40.97 -1.20 3.40
N ASP A 174 41.90 -0.86 4.28
CA ASP A 174 42.04 0.49 4.84
C ASP A 174 40.69 1.03 5.35
N PRO A 175 40.05 0.33 6.31
CA PRO A 175 38.75 0.75 6.80
C PRO A 175 38.86 2.09 7.53
N GLU A 176 37.87 2.94 7.29
CA GLU A 176 37.71 4.26 7.88
C GLU A 176 36.29 4.41 8.41
N CYS A 177 36.15 5.11 9.52
CA CYS A 177 34.85 5.54 10.01
C CYS A 177 34.28 6.59 9.06
N ALA A 178 33.08 6.35 8.52
CA ALA A 178 32.41 7.30 7.63
C ALA A 178 32.14 8.67 8.29
N VAL A 179 32.08 8.71 9.64
CA VAL A 179 31.80 9.92 10.44
C VAL A 179 33.06 10.76 10.65
N CYS A 180 34.11 10.21 11.26
CA CYS A 180 35.30 10.97 11.67
C CYS A 180 36.54 10.72 10.81
N LYS A 181 36.46 9.80 9.85
CA LYS A 181 37.57 9.35 9.00
C LYS A 181 38.75 8.73 9.75
N GLY A 182 38.55 8.39 11.03
CA GLY A 182 39.52 7.63 11.82
C GLY A 182 39.47 6.12 11.50
N THR A 183 40.61 5.44 11.62
CA THR A 183 40.69 3.98 11.43
C THR A 183 39.99 3.25 12.59
N PRO A 184 38.96 2.42 12.31
CA PRO A 184 38.29 1.64 13.35
C PRO A 184 39.11 0.39 13.71
N GLN A 185 38.80 -0.17 14.89
CA GLN A 185 39.39 -1.41 15.39
C GLN A 185 38.31 -2.48 15.53
N ILE A 186 38.66 -3.74 15.29
CA ILE A 186 37.73 -4.85 15.50
C ILE A 186 37.69 -5.19 16.99
N VAL A 187 36.48 -5.17 17.57
CA VAL A 187 36.23 -5.42 18.99
C VAL A 187 35.11 -6.46 19.13
N PRO A 188 35.23 -7.42 20.08
CA PRO A 188 34.16 -8.36 20.37
C PRO A 188 32.95 -7.66 21.01
N THR A 189 31.75 -7.94 20.51
CA THR A 189 30.46 -7.49 21.06
C THR A 189 29.49 -8.67 21.17
N ARG A 190 28.56 -8.59 22.12
CA ARG A 190 27.53 -9.63 22.35
C ARG A 190 26.25 -9.26 21.61
N HIS A 191 25.65 -10.25 20.96
CA HIS A 191 24.34 -10.13 20.33
C HIS A 191 23.47 -11.35 20.58
N TRP A 192 22.17 -11.11 20.55
CA TRP A 192 21.14 -12.13 20.65
C TRP A 192 20.59 -12.45 19.27
N PHE A 193 20.51 -13.74 18.97
CA PHE A 193 20.11 -14.26 17.67
C PHE A 193 18.84 -15.08 17.81
N PHE A 194 17.83 -14.77 16.99
CA PHE A 194 16.61 -15.56 16.90
C PHE A 194 16.87 -16.83 16.08
N ARG A 195 16.56 -17.99 16.66
CA ARG A 195 16.75 -19.34 16.12
C ARG A 195 15.69 -19.70 15.07
N LEU A 196 15.72 -19.00 13.93
CA LEU A 196 14.78 -19.25 12.83
C LEU A 196 14.80 -20.71 12.34
N ASP A 197 15.93 -21.39 12.47
CA ASP A 197 16.13 -22.79 12.12
C ASP A 197 15.11 -23.72 12.83
N ARG A 198 14.64 -23.34 14.02
CA ARG A 198 13.65 -24.13 14.77
C ARG A 198 12.23 -24.02 14.25
N TYR A 199 11.98 -23.10 13.31
CA TYR A 199 10.65 -22.82 12.77
C TYR A 199 10.45 -23.33 11.35
N GLU A 200 11.50 -23.87 10.70
CA GLU A 200 11.48 -24.29 9.30
C GLU A 200 10.32 -25.23 8.95
N GLU A 201 10.10 -26.28 9.76
CA GLU A 201 9.04 -27.26 9.51
C GLU A 201 7.64 -26.63 9.60
N ARG A 202 7.39 -25.86 10.66
CA ARG A 202 6.10 -25.18 10.89
C ARG A 202 5.83 -24.11 9.83
N LEU A 203 6.87 -23.39 9.39
CA LEU A 203 6.76 -22.41 8.30
C LEU A 203 6.45 -23.10 6.97
N GLU A 204 7.13 -24.19 6.63
CA GLU A 204 6.86 -24.93 5.38
C GLU A 204 5.45 -25.55 5.39
N GLU A 205 4.95 -26.02 6.54
CA GLU A 205 3.57 -26.47 6.69
C GLU A 205 2.57 -25.33 6.49
N TRP A 206 2.77 -24.19 7.17
CA TRP A 206 1.91 -23.02 7.01
C TRP A 206 1.92 -22.48 5.57
N LEU A 207 3.10 -22.33 4.96
CA LEU A 207 3.23 -21.84 3.57
C LEU A 207 2.57 -22.76 2.54
N LYS A 208 2.46 -24.08 2.81
CA LYS A 208 1.68 -25.00 1.97
C LYS A 208 0.18 -24.73 2.08
N SER A 209 -0.30 -24.37 3.27
CA SER A 209 -1.71 -24.05 3.52
C SER A 209 -2.16 -22.71 2.92
N CYS A 210 -1.21 -21.82 2.59
CA CYS A 210 -1.45 -20.52 1.95
C CYS A 210 -1.85 -20.64 0.46
N GLU A 211 -2.89 -21.41 0.16
CA GLU A 211 -3.48 -21.50 -1.18
C GLU A 211 -4.09 -20.15 -1.59
N GLY A 212 -3.93 -19.76 -2.86
CA GLY A 212 -4.44 -18.49 -3.39
C GLY A 212 -3.50 -17.29 -3.22
N TRP A 213 -2.38 -17.42 -2.50
CA TRP A 213 -1.31 -16.42 -2.53
C TRP A 213 -0.73 -16.28 -3.93
N ARG A 214 -0.16 -15.11 -4.23
CA ARG A 214 0.61 -14.91 -5.46
C ARG A 214 1.78 -15.89 -5.50
N ASP A 215 1.96 -16.55 -6.64
CA ASP A 215 2.95 -17.62 -6.78
C ASP A 215 4.39 -17.13 -6.54
N ASN A 216 4.73 -15.90 -6.96
CA ASN A 216 6.05 -15.32 -6.70
C ASN A 216 6.34 -15.23 -5.19
N VAL A 217 5.38 -14.78 -4.38
CA VAL A 217 5.51 -14.65 -2.92
C VAL A 217 5.69 -16.00 -2.26
N ARG A 218 4.76 -16.93 -2.52
CA ARG A 218 4.75 -18.25 -1.89
C ARG A 218 5.98 -19.07 -2.29
N ASN A 219 6.35 -19.06 -3.58
CA ASN A 219 7.50 -19.82 -4.06
C ASN A 219 8.82 -19.24 -3.55
N PHE A 220 8.95 -17.91 -3.49
CA PHE A 220 10.13 -17.27 -2.91
C PHE A 220 10.30 -17.63 -1.43
N ALA A 221 9.24 -17.47 -0.62
CA ALA A 221 9.29 -17.80 0.81
C ALA A 221 9.64 -19.27 1.06
N ARG A 222 9.01 -20.20 0.33
CA ARG A 222 9.33 -21.64 0.43
C ARG A 222 10.74 -21.98 -0.06
N GLY A 223 11.24 -21.27 -1.07
CA GLY A 223 12.62 -21.38 -1.51
C GLY A 223 13.59 -21.08 -0.38
N ILE A 224 13.43 -19.92 0.27
CA ILE A 224 14.23 -19.50 1.43
C ILE A 224 14.15 -20.52 2.58
N VAL A 225 12.96 -21.01 2.93
CA VAL A 225 12.80 -22.01 4.00
C VAL A 225 13.52 -23.31 3.68
N ARG A 226 13.50 -23.78 2.43
CA ARG A 226 14.16 -25.03 2.00
C ARG A 226 15.69 -24.92 1.93
N GLU A 227 16.21 -23.72 1.67
CA GLU A 227 17.66 -23.46 1.71
C GLU A 227 18.21 -23.53 3.14
N GLY A 228 17.35 -23.31 4.14
CA GLY A 228 17.68 -23.29 5.55
C GLY A 228 17.67 -21.86 6.11
N LEU A 229 17.22 -21.73 7.35
CA LEU A 229 17.02 -20.46 8.04
C LEU A 229 18.04 -20.30 9.16
N PRO A 230 19.24 -19.75 8.89
CA PRO A 230 20.22 -19.53 9.94
C PRO A 230 19.69 -18.55 10.99
N ALA A 231 20.18 -18.68 12.22
CA ALA A 231 19.84 -17.75 13.28
C ALA A 231 20.22 -16.31 12.88
N ARG A 232 19.33 -15.34 13.15
CA ARG A 232 19.51 -13.93 12.76
C ARG A 232 19.65 -13.04 13.99
N SER A 233 20.61 -12.12 13.99
CA SER A 233 20.78 -11.17 15.10
C SER A 233 19.60 -10.21 15.17
N ILE A 234 18.97 -10.15 16.34
CA ILE A 234 17.82 -9.30 16.67
C ILE A 234 18.19 -8.15 17.62
N THR A 235 19.48 -7.86 17.77
CA THR A 235 19.99 -6.75 18.60
C THR A 235 21.03 -5.96 17.82
N ARG A 236 21.20 -4.67 18.17
CA ARG A 236 22.19 -3.78 17.55
C ARG A 236 22.85 -2.88 18.58
N ASP A 237 24.10 -2.54 18.28
CA ASP A 237 24.89 -1.54 19.01
C ASP A 237 24.52 -0.14 18.50
N LEU A 238 23.31 0.31 18.86
CA LEU A 238 22.78 1.63 18.52
C LEU A 238 22.15 2.27 19.76
N GLU A 239 22.17 3.59 19.82
CA GLU A 239 21.50 4.36 20.87
C GLU A 239 20.01 4.59 20.56
N TRP A 240 19.65 4.65 19.27
CA TRP A 240 18.28 4.92 18.81
C TRP A 240 17.53 3.61 18.45
N GLY A 241 16.58 3.22 19.30
CA GLY A 241 15.75 2.02 19.15
C GLY A 241 15.14 1.55 20.47
N VAL A 242 14.37 0.45 20.43
CA VAL A 242 13.79 -0.15 21.65
C VAL A 242 14.89 -0.83 22.49
N PRO A 243 15.09 -0.49 23.77
CA PRO A 243 16.11 -1.14 24.60
C PRO A 243 15.88 -2.64 24.78
N VAL A 244 16.95 -3.43 24.76
CA VAL A 244 16.88 -4.88 25.03
C VAL A 244 16.57 -5.11 26.51
N PRO A 245 15.60 -5.98 26.89
CA PRO A 245 15.19 -6.16 28.28
C PRO A 245 16.13 -7.14 29.04
N LEU A 246 17.45 -6.94 28.92
CA LEU A 246 18.47 -7.77 29.58
C LEU A 246 19.54 -6.89 30.23
N GLU A 247 19.92 -7.24 31.46
CA GLU A 247 20.94 -6.50 32.23
C GLU A 247 22.30 -6.45 31.50
N GLN A 248 22.68 -7.54 30.83
CA GLN A 248 23.92 -7.63 30.06
C GLN A 248 23.86 -6.99 28.66
N ALA A 249 22.74 -6.36 28.31
CA ALA A 249 22.48 -5.75 27.00
C ALA A 249 22.02 -4.28 27.12
N LYS A 250 22.33 -3.61 28.24
CA LYS A 250 21.87 -2.25 28.56
C LYS A 250 22.25 -1.18 27.55
N ASP A 251 23.33 -1.40 26.82
CA ASP A 251 23.89 -0.54 25.78
C ASP A 251 23.40 -0.90 24.36
N LYS A 252 22.37 -1.75 24.26
CA LYS A 252 21.87 -2.29 23.00
C LYS A 252 20.38 -2.05 22.84
N VAL A 253 19.98 -1.99 21.58
CA VAL A 253 18.59 -1.93 21.16
C VAL A 253 18.20 -3.18 20.38
N LEU A 254 16.90 -3.48 20.35
CA LEU A 254 16.32 -4.45 19.45
C LEU A 254 16.57 -3.98 18.01
N TYR A 255 16.93 -4.93 17.15
CA TYR A 255 17.14 -4.63 15.75
C TYR A 255 15.80 -4.30 15.09
N VAL A 256 15.79 -3.30 14.21
CA VAL A 256 14.57 -2.81 13.54
C VAL A 256 13.74 -3.91 12.87
N TRP A 257 14.37 -4.95 12.33
CA TRP A 257 13.64 -6.07 11.71
C TRP A 257 12.85 -6.93 12.71
N PHE A 258 13.15 -6.81 14.00
CA PHE A 258 12.46 -7.50 15.08
C PHE A 258 11.33 -6.65 15.68
N ASP A 259 11.51 -5.35 15.92
CA ASP A 259 10.46 -4.52 16.52
C ASP A 259 9.49 -3.93 15.49
N ALA A 260 9.94 -3.57 14.27
CA ALA A 260 9.08 -2.94 13.27
C ALA A 260 7.77 -3.70 12.97
N PRO A 261 7.75 -5.04 12.71
CA PRO A 261 6.49 -5.74 12.46
C PRO A 261 5.59 -5.86 13.71
N ILE A 262 6.15 -5.71 14.92
CA ILE A 262 5.38 -5.62 16.16
C ILE A 262 4.58 -4.30 16.20
N GLY A 263 5.05 -3.29 15.47
CA GLY A 263 4.35 -2.04 15.18
C GLY A 263 2.90 -2.26 14.75
N TYR A 264 2.63 -3.23 13.86
CA TYR A 264 1.26 -3.52 13.42
C TYR A 264 0.32 -3.83 14.59
N ILE A 265 0.81 -4.57 15.59
CA ILE A 265 0.03 -4.95 16.77
C ILE A 265 -0.08 -3.75 17.72
N SER A 266 1.03 -3.07 18.03
CA SER A 266 1.01 -1.92 18.94
C SER A 266 0.12 -0.79 18.42
N PHE A 267 0.15 -0.51 17.12
CA PHE A 267 -0.69 0.52 16.50
C PHE A 267 -2.18 0.12 16.54
N THR A 268 -2.48 -1.18 16.39
CA THR A 268 -3.85 -1.67 16.58
C THR A 268 -4.30 -1.54 18.03
N ARG A 269 -3.42 -1.81 19.01
CA ARG A 269 -3.71 -1.59 20.43
C ARG A 269 -4.03 -0.11 20.70
N GLU A 270 -3.20 0.79 20.21
CA GLU A 270 -3.38 2.24 20.34
C GLU A 270 -4.70 2.72 19.72
N HIS A 271 -5.03 2.23 18.51
CA HIS A 271 -6.32 2.50 17.86
C HIS A 271 -7.52 2.19 18.78
N PHE A 272 -7.50 1.00 19.38
CA PHE A 272 -8.60 0.52 20.24
C PHE A 272 -8.63 1.20 21.61
N VAL A 273 -7.47 1.55 22.17
CA VAL A 273 -7.37 2.42 23.35
C VAL A 273 -8.01 3.79 23.07
N ASN A 274 -7.69 4.40 21.92
CA ASN A 274 -8.24 5.70 21.51
C ASN A 274 -9.76 5.67 21.30
N GLN A 275 -10.33 4.50 20.99
CA GLN A 275 -11.78 4.29 20.89
C GLN A 275 -12.46 3.96 22.24
N GLY A 276 -11.70 3.90 23.34
CA GLY A 276 -12.23 3.53 24.66
C GLY A 276 -12.52 2.02 24.81
N ASN A 277 -11.92 1.18 23.96
CA ASN A 277 -12.01 -0.28 24.04
C ASN A 277 -10.60 -0.92 24.08
N PRO A 278 -9.83 -0.82 25.18
CA PRO A 278 -8.44 -1.26 25.24
C PRO A 278 -8.17 -2.73 24.88
N ASP A 279 -9.16 -3.62 25.00
CA ASP A 279 -9.05 -5.03 24.65
C ASP A 279 -9.51 -5.36 23.23
N GLY A 280 -10.09 -4.40 22.50
CA GLY A 280 -10.69 -4.60 21.18
C GLY A 280 -9.72 -5.15 20.13
N TRP A 281 -8.42 -4.90 20.26
CA TRP A 281 -7.40 -5.42 19.35
C TRP A 281 -7.30 -6.96 19.34
N LYS A 282 -7.70 -7.63 20.43
CA LYS A 282 -7.65 -9.10 20.54
C LYS A 282 -8.58 -9.77 19.54
N ASP A 283 -9.73 -9.14 19.29
CA ASP A 283 -10.71 -9.58 18.28
C ASP A 283 -10.17 -9.55 16.85
N TRP A 284 -8.98 -8.97 16.62
CA TRP A 284 -8.36 -8.82 15.30
C TRP A 284 -7.03 -9.56 15.15
N TRP A 285 -6.28 -9.76 16.24
CA TRP A 285 -4.94 -10.36 16.20
C TRP A 285 -4.84 -11.75 16.85
N VAL A 286 -5.82 -12.13 17.66
CA VAL A 286 -5.85 -13.42 18.38
C VAL A 286 -6.91 -14.36 17.80
N ASP A 287 -8.00 -13.80 17.29
CA ASP A 287 -9.12 -14.52 16.70
C ASP A 287 -8.75 -15.18 15.35
N PRO A 288 -8.72 -16.52 15.24
CA PRO A 288 -8.28 -17.20 14.02
C PRO A 288 -9.27 -17.08 12.85
N ASP A 289 -10.49 -16.59 13.09
CA ASP A 289 -11.48 -16.34 12.04
C ASP A 289 -11.24 -15.01 11.29
N VAL A 290 -10.30 -14.18 11.76
CA VAL A 290 -9.96 -12.90 11.14
C VAL A 290 -8.97 -13.11 10.00
N GLU A 291 -9.26 -12.50 8.86
CA GLU A 291 -8.31 -12.45 7.76
C GLU A 291 -7.28 -11.34 8.00
N LEU A 292 -6.01 -11.72 8.13
CA LEU A 292 -4.89 -10.78 8.26
C LEU A 292 -4.16 -10.64 6.92
N VAL A 293 -4.22 -9.44 6.35
CA VAL A 293 -3.68 -9.13 5.01
C VAL A 293 -2.56 -8.09 5.11
N HIS A 294 -1.35 -8.45 4.69
CA HIS A 294 -0.18 -7.55 4.68
C HIS A 294 0.17 -7.11 3.26
N PHE A 295 -0.08 -5.85 2.93
CA PHE A 295 0.35 -5.24 1.67
C PHE A 295 1.80 -4.77 1.76
N LEU A 296 2.62 -5.15 0.77
CA LEU A 296 4.05 -4.86 0.78
C LEU A 296 4.69 -4.80 -0.61
N GLY A 297 5.91 -4.25 -0.67
CA GLY A 297 6.78 -4.38 -1.85
C GLY A 297 7.61 -5.66 -1.76
N LYS A 298 8.07 -6.19 -2.90
CA LYS A 298 8.75 -7.50 -2.97
C LYS A 298 9.93 -7.70 -2.01
N ASP A 299 10.66 -6.63 -1.70
CA ASP A 299 11.81 -6.70 -0.77
C ASP A 299 11.40 -7.11 0.65
N ASN A 300 10.14 -6.86 1.00
CA ASN A 300 9.59 -7.16 2.32
C ASN A 300 9.03 -8.59 2.44
N ILE A 301 9.07 -9.41 1.37
CA ILE A 301 8.51 -10.76 1.39
C ILE A 301 9.19 -11.65 2.44
N ILE A 302 10.52 -11.68 2.49
CA ILE A 302 11.24 -12.51 3.49
C ILE A 302 10.83 -12.14 4.92
N PHE A 303 10.59 -10.86 5.18
CA PHE A 303 10.23 -10.39 6.51
C PHE A 303 8.81 -10.79 6.89
N HIS A 304 7.85 -10.74 5.96
CA HIS A 304 6.45 -10.99 6.29
C HIS A 304 5.99 -12.42 6.03
N ALA A 305 6.72 -13.19 5.21
CA ALA A 305 6.42 -14.59 4.89
C ALA A 305 7.37 -15.59 5.57
N VAL A 306 8.40 -15.13 6.31
CA VAL A 306 9.32 -16.01 7.04
C VAL A 306 9.56 -15.49 8.45
N ILE A 307 10.21 -14.32 8.59
CA ILE A 307 10.70 -13.83 9.88
C ILE A 307 9.55 -13.48 10.83
N TRP A 308 8.60 -12.67 10.38
CA TRP A 308 7.46 -12.25 11.18
C TRP A 308 6.55 -13.43 11.57
N PRO A 309 6.15 -14.34 10.65
CA PRO A 309 5.44 -15.56 11.03
C PRO A 309 6.20 -16.42 12.05
N ALA A 310 7.52 -16.55 11.94
CA ALA A 310 8.32 -17.25 12.94
C ALA A 310 8.29 -16.55 14.30
N MET A 311 8.36 -15.22 14.33
CA MET A 311 8.22 -14.45 15.57
C MET A 311 6.83 -14.60 16.20
N LEU A 312 5.76 -14.59 15.39
CA LEU A 312 4.40 -14.85 15.85
C LEU A 312 4.26 -16.26 16.43
N MET A 313 4.81 -17.27 15.74
CA MET A 313 4.88 -18.65 16.24
C MET A 313 5.68 -18.77 17.54
N GLY A 314 6.75 -17.98 17.66
CA GLY A 314 7.62 -17.92 18.83
C GLY A 314 6.98 -17.22 20.02
N GLN A 315 6.16 -16.19 19.80
CA GLN A 315 5.38 -15.54 20.85
C GLN A 315 4.18 -16.42 21.25
N GLY A 316 3.46 -16.98 20.27
CA GLY A 316 2.47 -18.05 20.41
C GLY A 316 1.02 -17.67 20.70
N GLU A 317 0.67 -16.38 20.79
CA GLU A 317 -0.70 -15.90 21.06
C GLU A 317 -1.43 -15.46 19.79
N TYR A 318 -0.70 -14.99 18.79
CA TYR A 318 -1.24 -14.35 17.60
C TYR A 318 -1.43 -15.34 16.45
N HIS A 319 -2.46 -15.13 15.63
CA HIS A 319 -2.64 -15.90 14.40
C HIS A 319 -1.75 -15.38 13.26
N LEU A 320 -1.53 -16.22 12.26
CA LEU A 320 -0.66 -15.92 11.13
C LEU A 320 -1.39 -15.15 10.01
N PRO A 321 -0.66 -14.43 9.14
CA PRO A 321 -1.24 -13.76 7.98
C PRO A 321 -1.97 -14.75 7.06
N THR A 322 -3.18 -14.38 6.61
CA THR A 322 -3.95 -15.16 5.64
C THR A 322 -3.61 -14.79 4.20
N SER A 323 -3.09 -13.59 3.95
CA SER A 323 -2.67 -13.13 2.62
C SER A 323 -1.53 -12.11 2.70
N ILE A 324 -0.58 -12.19 1.76
CA ILE A 324 0.55 -11.25 1.65
C ILE A 324 0.70 -10.76 0.20
N PRO A 325 -0.08 -9.74 -0.22
CA PRO A 325 0.07 -9.15 -1.54
C PRO A 325 1.39 -8.36 -1.62
N ALA A 326 2.34 -8.89 -2.39
CA ALA A 326 3.60 -8.23 -2.70
C ALA A 326 3.62 -7.72 -4.14
N ASN A 327 3.86 -6.42 -4.33
CA ASN A 327 4.06 -5.83 -5.65
C ASN A 327 5.55 -5.69 -6.00
N GLU A 328 5.82 -5.72 -7.30
CA GLU A 328 7.12 -5.45 -7.92
C GLU A 328 7.43 -3.94 -7.92
N TYR A 329 8.52 -3.50 -8.55
CA TYR A 329 8.89 -2.07 -8.52
C TYR A 329 8.17 -1.26 -9.59
N LEU A 330 7.76 -0.05 -9.22
CA LEU A 330 7.56 1.04 -10.18
C LEU A 330 8.89 1.76 -10.36
N ASN A 331 9.37 1.85 -11.59
CA ASN A 331 10.55 2.61 -12.00
C ASN A 331 10.14 3.99 -12.56
N PHE A 332 11.10 4.88 -12.81
CA PHE A 332 10.89 6.19 -13.44
C PHE A 332 11.74 6.29 -14.71
N LYS A 333 11.09 6.48 -15.87
CA LYS A 333 11.75 6.45 -17.20
C LYS A 333 12.68 5.23 -17.37
N GLY A 334 12.30 4.07 -16.83
CA GLY A 334 13.08 2.82 -16.88
C GLY A 334 14.18 2.67 -15.84
N GLU A 335 14.43 3.69 -15.01
CA GLU A 335 15.44 3.66 -13.94
C GLU A 335 14.81 3.52 -12.56
N LYS A 336 15.54 2.90 -11.62
CA LYS A 336 15.11 2.87 -10.22
C LYS A 336 15.10 4.29 -9.64
N PHE A 337 14.03 4.61 -8.90
CA PHE A 337 13.94 5.84 -8.13
C PHE A 337 15.20 6.03 -7.26
N SER A 338 15.80 7.21 -7.32
CA SER A 338 17.01 7.53 -6.59
C SER A 338 17.06 9.02 -6.24
N LYS A 339 16.93 9.31 -4.95
CA LYS A 339 17.04 10.68 -4.43
C LYS A 339 18.43 11.28 -4.67
N SER A 340 19.50 10.52 -4.42
CA SER A 340 20.88 11.02 -4.57
C SER A 340 21.22 11.38 -6.01
N ARG A 341 20.54 10.78 -6.99
CA ARG A 341 20.68 11.10 -8.42
C ARG A 341 19.60 12.05 -8.95
N GLY A 342 18.65 12.48 -8.12
CA GLY A 342 17.50 13.27 -8.56
C GLY A 342 16.59 12.55 -9.56
N VAL A 343 16.54 11.22 -9.51
CA VAL A 343 15.78 10.37 -10.45
C VAL A 343 14.46 9.95 -9.79
N GLY A 344 13.35 10.42 -10.34
CA GLY A 344 12.01 10.08 -9.87
C GLY A 344 11.15 11.30 -9.54
N VAL A 345 9.91 11.03 -9.18
CA VAL A 345 8.92 12.02 -8.71
C VAL A 345 8.43 11.57 -7.34
N THR A 346 8.45 12.47 -6.36
CA THR A 346 7.86 12.24 -5.05
C THR A 346 6.34 12.34 -5.11
N ALA A 347 5.66 11.71 -4.15
CA ALA A 347 4.21 11.83 -4.07
C ALA A 347 3.77 13.27 -3.77
N GLU A 348 4.56 14.03 -3.00
CA GLU A 348 4.27 15.45 -2.73
C GLU A 348 4.34 16.29 -4.01
N GLU A 349 5.43 16.18 -4.78
CA GLU A 349 5.62 16.95 -6.03
C GLU A 349 4.50 16.74 -7.05
N ILE A 350 3.99 15.51 -7.22
CA ILE A 350 2.90 15.28 -8.18
C ILE A 350 1.56 15.82 -7.66
N LEU A 351 1.32 15.77 -6.35
CA LEU A 351 0.07 16.21 -5.72
C LEU A 351 -0.03 17.73 -5.61
N GLU A 352 1.09 18.44 -5.70
CA GLU A 352 1.10 19.91 -5.86
C GLU A 352 0.55 20.34 -7.24
N ARG A 353 0.63 19.46 -8.25
CA ARG A 353 0.23 19.76 -9.64
C ARG A 353 -1.10 19.13 -10.04
N PHE A 354 -1.42 17.96 -9.50
CA PHE A 354 -2.58 17.17 -9.92
C PHE A 354 -3.40 16.69 -8.72
N ASP A 355 -4.71 16.54 -8.89
CA ASP A 355 -5.57 15.97 -7.85
C ASP A 355 -5.26 14.50 -7.58
N ALA A 356 -5.64 14.07 -6.38
CA ALA A 356 -5.41 12.71 -5.89
C ALA A 356 -5.96 11.64 -6.84
N ASP A 357 -7.16 11.80 -7.39
CA ASP A 357 -7.79 10.76 -8.20
C ASP A 357 -7.05 10.54 -9.51
N ARG A 358 -6.52 11.60 -10.16
CA ARG A 358 -5.63 11.42 -11.33
C ARG A 358 -4.40 10.59 -10.99
N VAL A 359 -3.75 10.88 -9.86
CA VAL A 359 -2.57 10.14 -9.41
C VAL A 359 -2.94 8.70 -9.08
N ARG A 360 -4.01 8.47 -8.32
CA ARG A 360 -4.51 7.15 -7.94
C ARG A 360 -4.89 6.31 -9.17
N TYR A 361 -5.57 6.92 -10.14
CA TYR A 361 -5.93 6.27 -11.40
C TYR A 361 -4.68 5.77 -12.12
N TYR A 362 -3.73 6.67 -12.37
CA TYR A 362 -2.53 6.33 -13.11
C TYR A 362 -1.74 5.22 -12.41
N LEU A 363 -1.44 5.39 -11.11
CA LEU A 363 -0.68 4.41 -10.34
C LEU A 363 -1.37 3.04 -10.26
N THR A 364 -2.70 3.01 -10.25
CA THR A 364 -3.45 1.76 -10.36
C THR A 364 -3.32 1.17 -11.76
N ALA A 365 -3.51 1.95 -12.82
CA ALA A 365 -3.44 1.50 -14.21
C ALA A 365 -2.06 0.90 -14.56
N VAL A 366 -0.99 1.44 -13.97
CA VAL A 366 0.38 0.94 -14.14
C VAL A 366 0.90 0.13 -12.95
N ALA A 367 0.01 -0.37 -12.08
CA ALA A 367 0.43 -1.06 -10.86
C ALA A 367 1.37 -2.26 -11.15
N PRO A 368 2.50 -2.37 -10.43
CA PRO A 368 3.50 -3.41 -10.67
C PRO A 368 3.12 -4.75 -10.02
N GLU A 369 1.96 -5.31 -10.38
CA GLU A 369 1.40 -6.49 -9.69
C GLU A 369 2.14 -7.81 -9.97
N GLY A 370 2.68 -7.97 -11.18
CA GLY A 370 3.34 -9.21 -11.61
C GLY A 370 4.69 -9.03 -12.29
N LYS A 371 5.07 -7.78 -12.57
CA LYS A 371 6.38 -7.39 -13.10
C LYS A 371 6.62 -5.93 -12.79
N ASP A 372 7.89 -5.52 -12.82
CA ASP A 372 8.25 -4.11 -12.73
C ASP A 372 7.55 -3.30 -13.84
N THR A 373 7.10 -2.09 -13.51
CA THR A 373 6.50 -1.12 -14.44
C THR A 373 7.29 0.18 -14.39
N SER A 374 6.95 1.15 -15.24
CA SER A 374 7.62 2.45 -15.24
C SER A 374 6.62 3.58 -15.36
N PHE A 375 6.81 4.62 -14.56
CA PHE A 375 6.18 5.91 -14.71
C PHE A 375 6.87 6.72 -15.82
N THR A 376 6.08 7.38 -16.67
CA THR A 376 6.53 8.51 -17.50
C THR A 376 5.43 9.59 -17.54
N TRP A 377 5.82 10.86 -17.73
CA TRP A 377 4.86 11.97 -17.81
C TRP A 377 3.96 11.87 -19.04
N GLU A 378 4.51 11.38 -20.15
CA GLU A 378 3.77 11.18 -21.40
C GLU A 378 2.65 10.16 -21.22
N ASP A 379 2.94 9.01 -20.60
CA ASP A 379 1.92 7.99 -20.31
C ASP A 379 0.90 8.49 -19.26
N PHE A 380 1.34 9.27 -18.27
CA PHE A 380 0.44 9.90 -17.29
C PHE A 380 -0.60 10.80 -17.96
N ILE A 381 -0.14 11.72 -18.82
CA ILE A 381 -1.00 12.65 -19.55
C ILE A 381 -1.87 11.92 -20.56
N GLN A 382 -1.30 10.96 -21.29
CA GLN A 382 -2.03 10.16 -22.27
C GLN A 382 -3.19 9.43 -21.60
N ARG A 383 -2.96 8.74 -20.48
CA ARG A 383 -4.01 8.01 -19.75
C ARG A 383 -5.08 8.92 -19.16
N ASN A 384 -4.71 10.11 -18.65
CA ASN A 384 -5.71 11.10 -18.26
C ASN A 384 -6.59 11.48 -19.45
N ASN A 385 -5.99 11.78 -20.60
CA ASN A 385 -6.71 12.29 -21.75
C ASN A 385 -7.58 11.20 -22.40
N ASP A 386 -6.98 10.06 -22.72
CA ASP A 386 -7.60 9.02 -23.52
C ASP A 386 -8.58 8.16 -22.70
N GLU A 387 -8.42 8.08 -21.37
CA GLU A 387 -9.22 7.21 -20.52
C GLU A 387 -10.09 8.00 -19.51
N LEU A 388 -9.51 8.87 -18.69
CA LEU A 388 -10.30 9.64 -17.72
C LEU A 388 -11.17 10.70 -18.40
N SER A 389 -10.61 11.48 -19.33
CA SER A 389 -11.33 12.55 -20.02
C SER A 389 -12.23 11.99 -21.12
N ASP A 390 -11.68 11.26 -22.09
CA ASP A 390 -12.39 10.87 -23.31
C ASP A 390 -13.35 9.68 -23.15
N VAL A 391 -13.16 8.84 -22.12
CA VAL A 391 -14.01 7.67 -21.88
C VAL A 391 -14.95 7.93 -20.70
N VAL A 392 -14.41 8.03 -19.48
CA VAL A 392 -15.24 8.14 -18.27
C VAL A 392 -15.92 9.50 -18.20
N GLY A 393 -15.14 10.57 -18.26
CA GLY A 393 -15.61 11.95 -18.14
C GLY A 393 -16.56 12.33 -19.27
N ASN A 394 -16.21 11.97 -20.51
CA ASN A 394 -17.04 12.23 -21.68
C ASN A 394 -18.39 11.53 -21.60
N PHE A 395 -18.44 10.24 -21.22
CA PHE A 395 -19.69 9.51 -21.11
C PHE A 395 -20.63 10.14 -20.08
N ALA A 396 -20.13 10.34 -18.86
CA ALA A 396 -20.92 10.92 -17.77
C ALA A 396 -21.39 12.33 -18.13
N HIS A 397 -20.51 13.17 -18.69
CA HIS A 397 -20.85 14.53 -19.10
C HIS A 397 -21.92 14.55 -20.20
N ARG A 398 -21.77 13.74 -21.26
CA ARG A 398 -22.75 13.66 -22.35
C ARG A 398 -24.11 13.21 -21.83
N MET A 399 -24.13 12.14 -21.03
CA MET A 399 -25.36 11.59 -20.46
C MET A 399 -26.10 12.60 -19.58
N LEU A 400 -25.41 13.15 -18.58
CA LEU A 400 -26.02 14.02 -17.58
C LEU A 400 -26.44 15.36 -18.20
N THR A 401 -25.57 16.00 -19.00
CA THR A 401 -25.88 17.29 -19.63
C THR A 401 -26.98 17.16 -20.69
N PHE A 402 -26.98 16.09 -21.49
CA PHE A 402 -28.02 15.89 -22.49
C PHE A 402 -29.37 15.63 -21.84
N THR A 403 -29.41 14.79 -20.80
CA THR A 403 -30.64 14.52 -20.06
C THR A 403 -31.16 15.79 -19.39
N ALA A 404 -30.29 16.51 -18.67
CA ALA A 404 -30.69 17.73 -17.97
C ALA A 404 -31.24 18.80 -18.92
N LYS A 405 -30.65 18.95 -20.09
CA LYS A 405 -31.09 19.94 -21.10
C LYS A 405 -32.44 19.61 -21.73
N ASN A 406 -32.79 18.33 -21.88
CA ASN A 406 -33.98 17.92 -22.65
C ASN A 406 -35.13 17.41 -21.77
N PHE A 407 -34.89 17.15 -20.48
CA PHE A 407 -35.87 16.57 -19.55
C PHE A 407 -35.85 17.26 -18.18
N ASP A 408 -35.70 18.59 -18.17
CA ASP A 408 -35.83 19.45 -16.99
C ASP A 408 -35.01 19.00 -15.76
N SER A 409 -33.77 18.55 -15.99
CA SER A 409 -32.89 18.01 -14.93
C SER A 409 -33.53 16.87 -14.13
N LYS A 410 -34.29 16.00 -14.80
CA LYS A 410 -34.90 14.82 -14.19
C LYS A 410 -34.63 13.57 -15.00
N VAL A 411 -34.67 12.43 -14.32
CA VAL A 411 -34.71 11.10 -14.96
C VAL A 411 -35.97 11.03 -15.84
N PRO A 412 -35.85 10.89 -17.17
CA PRO A 412 -36.95 11.19 -18.11
C PRO A 412 -38.20 10.31 -17.98
N MET A 413 -37.99 8.99 -17.88
CA MET A 413 -39.02 7.95 -17.96
C MET A 413 -38.55 6.69 -17.23
N ASN A 414 -39.37 5.64 -17.24
CA ASN A 414 -38.99 4.34 -16.71
C ASN A 414 -38.02 3.65 -17.68
N ALA A 415 -36.82 3.30 -17.21
CA ALA A 415 -35.84 2.54 -17.97
C ALA A 415 -36.38 1.17 -18.45
N ALA A 416 -37.41 0.64 -17.78
CA ALA A 416 -38.08 -0.60 -18.17
C ALA A 416 -38.67 -0.57 -19.59
N ASP A 417 -38.98 0.62 -20.13
CA ASP A 417 -39.57 0.78 -21.46
C ASP A 417 -38.51 0.88 -22.58
N SER A 418 -37.21 0.88 -22.24
CA SER A 418 -36.12 0.95 -23.22
C SER A 418 -35.84 -0.40 -23.87
N GLN A 419 -35.57 -0.39 -25.18
CA GLN A 419 -35.08 -1.57 -25.89
C GLN A 419 -33.64 -1.95 -25.51
N LEU A 420 -32.88 -1.02 -24.91
CA LEU A 420 -31.50 -1.23 -24.47
C LEU A 420 -31.41 -1.82 -23.05
N ARG A 421 -32.52 -1.89 -22.32
CA ARG A 421 -32.58 -2.25 -20.90
C ARG A 421 -31.86 -3.55 -20.57
N GLU A 422 -32.21 -4.65 -21.25
CA GLU A 422 -31.63 -5.97 -20.97
C GLU A 422 -30.13 -6.02 -21.24
N GLU A 423 -29.68 -5.39 -22.33
CA GLU A 423 -28.25 -5.28 -22.63
C GLU A 423 -27.52 -4.48 -21.54
N ILE A 424 -28.07 -3.33 -21.13
CA ILE A 424 -27.50 -2.47 -20.09
C ILE A 424 -27.39 -3.19 -18.75
N LEU A 425 -28.46 -3.85 -18.28
CA LEU A 425 -28.42 -4.61 -17.03
C LEU A 425 -27.41 -5.76 -17.11
N SER A 426 -27.35 -6.46 -18.25
CA SER A 426 -26.38 -7.54 -18.47
C SER A 426 -24.93 -7.05 -18.40
N VAL A 427 -24.59 -5.94 -19.06
CA VAL A 427 -23.21 -5.44 -19.07
C VAL A 427 -22.79 -4.85 -17.73
N ILE A 428 -23.71 -4.23 -16.99
CA ILE A 428 -23.45 -3.76 -15.61
C ILE A 428 -23.18 -4.97 -14.70
N ARG A 429 -24.01 -6.01 -14.80
CA ARG A 429 -23.84 -7.24 -14.01
C ARG A 429 -22.51 -7.91 -14.29
N GLU A 430 -22.16 -8.08 -15.55
CA GLU A 430 -20.88 -8.67 -15.96
C GLU A 430 -19.69 -7.84 -15.46
N ALA A 431 -19.76 -6.51 -15.57
CA ALA A 431 -18.73 -5.62 -15.06
C ALA A 431 -18.57 -5.77 -13.54
N ARG A 432 -19.68 -5.76 -12.78
CA ARG A 432 -19.69 -5.96 -11.32
C ARG A 432 -19.08 -7.31 -10.92
N GLU A 433 -19.50 -8.40 -11.55
CA GLU A 433 -19.04 -9.75 -11.21
C GLU A 433 -17.54 -9.93 -11.45
N LYS A 434 -17.05 -9.49 -12.61
CA LYS A 434 -15.62 -9.56 -12.94
C LYS A 434 -14.78 -8.61 -12.09
N TRP A 435 -15.33 -7.44 -11.75
CA TRP A 435 -14.71 -6.49 -10.83
C TRP A 435 -14.56 -7.09 -9.43
N ASP A 436 -15.61 -7.77 -8.93
CA ASP A 436 -15.59 -8.44 -7.63
C ASP A 436 -14.60 -9.61 -7.60
N GLU A 437 -14.56 -10.42 -8.66
CA GLU A 437 -13.59 -11.51 -8.80
C GLU A 437 -12.15 -10.98 -8.78
N SER A 438 -11.87 -9.92 -9.54
CA SER A 438 -10.54 -9.33 -9.63
C SER A 438 -10.08 -8.72 -8.31
N LEU A 439 -10.92 -7.91 -7.64
CA LEU A 439 -10.56 -7.31 -6.34
C LEU A 439 -10.48 -8.34 -5.22
N GLY A 440 -11.36 -9.34 -5.22
CA GLY A 440 -11.29 -10.48 -4.30
C GLY A 440 -9.96 -11.25 -4.41
N ARG A 441 -9.31 -11.22 -5.57
CA ARG A 441 -7.96 -11.77 -5.82
C ARG A 441 -6.85 -10.72 -5.88
N GLN A 442 -7.12 -9.49 -5.41
CA GLN A 442 -6.15 -8.39 -5.36
C GLN A 442 -5.47 -8.10 -6.72
N LYS A 443 -6.26 -8.15 -7.80
CA LYS A 443 -5.91 -7.76 -9.17
C LYS A 443 -6.55 -6.41 -9.50
N PHE A 444 -5.92 -5.34 -9.05
CA PHE A 444 -6.43 -3.97 -9.10
C PHE A 444 -6.50 -3.43 -10.54
N ARG A 445 -5.51 -3.73 -11.38
CA ARG A 445 -5.52 -3.33 -12.80
C ARG A 445 -6.69 -3.95 -13.56
N ASP A 446 -6.86 -5.26 -13.40
CA ASP A 446 -7.93 -5.99 -14.08
C ASP A 446 -9.31 -5.46 -13.64
N ALA A 447 -9.48 -5.13 -12.36
CA ALA A 447 -10.71 -4.55 -11.84
C ALA A 447 -10.98 -3.14 -12.37
N LEU A 448 -9.98 -2.26 -12.41
CA LEU A 448 -10.10 -0.92 -12.98
C LEU A 448 -10.47 -0.98 -14.47
N ASP A 449 -9.87 -1.89 -15.23
CA ASP A 449 -10.20 -2.10 -16.64
C ASP A 449 -11.66 -2.55 -16.87
N ARG A 450 -12.29 -3.26 -15.92
CA ARG A 450 -13.72 -3.58 -16.00
C ARG A 450 -14.58 -2.32 -15.99
N VAL A 451 -14.21 -1.33 -15.20
CA VAL A 451 -14.93 -0.05 -15.11
C VAL A 451 -14.75 0.77 -16.39
N LEU A 452 -13.52 0.83 -16.91
CA LEU A 452 -13.24 1.49 -18.20
C LEU A 452 -13.98 0.82 -19.35
N THR A 453 -14.02 -0.51 -19.36
CA THR A 453 -14.75 -1.28 -20.37
C THR A 453 -16.24 -0.99 -20.33
N LEU A 454 -16.83 -0.89 -19.12
CA LEU A 454 -18.23 -0.48 -18.94
C LEU A 454 -18.48 0.94 -19.48
N ALA A 455 -17.60 1.90 -19.18
CA ALA A 455 -17.71 3.27 -19.69
C ALA A 455 -17.56 3.36 -21.23
N ARG A 456 -16.65 2.58 -21.83
CA ARG A 456 -16.54 2.46 -23.30
C ARG A 456 -17.81 1.86 -23.91
N HIS A 457 -18.41 0.87 -23.24
CA HIS A 457 -19.67 0.28 -23.68
C HIS A 457 -20.83 1.30 -23.61
N GLY A 458 -20.94 2.04 -22.50
CA GLY A 458 -21.92 3.13 -22.35
C GLY A 458 -21.82 4.18 -23.45
N ASN A 459 -20.60 4.64 -23.80
CA ASN A 459 -20.39 5.55 -24.92
C ASN A 459 -20.95 5.00 -26.24
N ARG A 460 -20.67 3.73 -26.55
CA ARG A 460 -21.18 3.09 -27.78
C ARG A 460 -22.70 3.01 -27.80
N LEU A 461 -23.33 2.62 -26.68
CA LEU A 461 -24.78 2.53 -26.61
C LEU A 461 -25.44 3.90 -26.73
N PHE A 462 -24.86 4.95 -26.13
CA PHE A 462 -25.36 6.32 -26.32
C PHE A 462 -25.29 6.76 -27.79
N ASP A 463 -24.21 6.42 -28.48
CA ASP A 463 -24.08 6.72 -29.91
C ASP A 463 -25.10 5.95 -30.76
N GLN A 464 -25.35 4.67 -30.43
CA GLN A 464 -26.35 3.84 -31.11
C GLN A 464 -27.80 4.27 -30.85
N ALA A 465 -28.10 4.76 -29.65
CA ALA A 465 -29.42 5.28 -29.30
C ALA A 465 -29.78 6.56 -30.08
N GLU A 466 -28.77 7.26 -30.62
CA GLU A 466 -28.90 8.52 -31.36
C GLU A 466 -29.87 9.53 -30.71
N PRO A 467 -29.71 9.88 -29.42
CA PRO A 467 -30.70 10.67 -28.68
C PRO A 467 -30.96 12.05 -29.27
N TRP A 468 -30.01 12.61 -30.02
CA TRP A 468 -30.17 13.88 -30.75
C TRP A 468 -31.19 13.79 -31.90
N LYS A 469 -31.44 12.59 -32.45
CA LYS A 469 -32.50 12.29 -33.42
C LYS A 469 -33.79 11.90 -32.69
N SER A 470 -33.74 10.88 -31.83
CA SER A 470 -34.94 10.35 -31.17
C SER A 470 -35.66 11.42 -30.34
N ARG A 471 -34.97 12.38 -29.71
CA ARG A 471 -35.63 13.51 -29.02
C ARG A 471 -36.60 14.32 -29.89
N LYS A 472 -36.46 14.30 -31.21
CA LYS A 472 -37.31 15.04 -32.17
C LYS A 472 -38.41 14.17 -32.76
N GLU A 473 -38.18 12.86 -32.82
CA GLU A 473 -39.01 11.89 -33.54
C GLU A 473 -39.90 11.07 -32.60
N ASP A 474 -39.35 10.69 -31.44
CA ASP A 474 -39.97 9.86 -30.42
C ASP A 474 -39.36 10.20 -29.05
N LEU A 475 -39.97 11.15 -28.35
CA LEU A 475 -39.48 11.66 -27.07
C LEU A 475 -39.55 10.61 -25.96
N ASP A 476 -40.53 9.70 -26.04
CA ASP A 476 -40.74 8.66 -25.04
C ASP A 476 -39.64 7.60 -25.15
N ARG A 477 -39.34 7.13 -26.37
CA ARG A 477 -38.18 6.26 -26.63
C ARG A 477 -36.88 6.92 -26.17
N CYS A 478 -36.66 8.20 -26.52
CA CYS A 478 -35.48 8.94 -26.11
C CYS A 478 -35.33 8.98 -24.58
N GLY A 479 -36.44 9.26 -23.88
CA GLY A 479 -36.47 9.28 -22.43
C GLY A 479 -36.15 7.93 -21.81
N ALA A 480 -36.75 6.84 -22.31
CA ALA A 480 -36.50 5.49 -21.83
C ALA A 480 -35.04 5.05 -22.05
N ASP A 481 -34.50 5.27 -23.26
CA ASP A 481 -33.10 4.92 -23.59
C ASP A 481 -32.10 5.70 -22.71
N LEU A 482 -32.36 7.00 -22.47
CA LEU A 482 -31.53 7.80 -21.56
C LEU A 482 -31.65 7.35 -20.11
N ALA A 483 -32.85 7.01 -19.63
CA ALA A 483 -33.06 6.49 -18.28
C ALA A 483 -32.26 5.20 -18.06
N ALA A 484 -32.29 4.27 -19.03
CA ALA A 484 -31.49 3.05 -18.96
C ALA A 484 -29.98 3.36 -18.99
N LEU A 485 -29.51 4.27 -19.85
CA LEU A 485 -28.08 4.63 -19.93
C LEU A 485 -27.56 5.35 -18.68
N LEU A 486 -28.41 6.06 -17.94
CA LEU A 486 -28.03 6.68 -16.67
C LEU A 486 -27.66 5.64 -15.60
N GLU A 487 -28.24 4.43 -15.64
CA GLU A 487 -27.84 3.33 -14.76
C GLU A 487 -26.36 2.96 -14.95
N VAL A 488 -25.83 3.09 -16.18
CA VAL A 488 -24.41 2.85 -16.47
C VAL A 488 -23.54 3.91 -15.79
N VAL A 489 -23.95 5.18 -15.81
CA VAL A 489 -23.22 6.27 -15.13
C VAL A 489 -23.21 6.05 -13.61
N HIS A 490 -24.36 5.66 -13.05
CA HIS A 490 -24.47 5.31 -11.63
C HIS A 490 -23.56 4.12 -11.27
N ALA A 491 -23.60 3.03 -12.06
CA ALA A 491 -22.74 1.87 -11.85
C ALA A 491 -21.24 2.20 -11.94
N ILE A 492 -20.83 3.05 -12.89
CA ILE A 492 -19.44 3.54 -12.98
C ILE A 492 -19.06 4.30 -11.70
N GLY A 493 -19.93 5.19 -11.21
CA GLY A 493 -19.71 5.91 -9.95
C GLY A 493 -19.43 4.94 -8.80
N VAL A 494 -20.31 3.95 -8.58
CA VAL A 494 -20.16 2.95 -7.51
C VAL A 494 -18.87 2.14 -7.66
N LEU A 495 -18.59 1.61 -8.85
CA LEU A 495 -17.43 0.73 -9.11
C LEU A 495 -16.09 1.47 -9.11
N LEU A 496 -16.09 2.79 -9.34
CA LEU A 496 -14.89 3.63 -9.17
C LEU A 496 -14.57 3.93 -7.71
N SER A 497 -15.50 3.80 -6.77
CA SER A 497 -15.32 4.25 -5.39
C SER A 497 -14.05 3.75 -4.68
N PRO A 498 -13.55 2.52 -4.90
CA PRO A 498 -12.30 2.08 -4.26
C PRO A 498 -11.04 2.64 -4.92
N PHE A 499 -11.14 3.11 -6.16
CA PHE A 499 -10.03 3.64 -6.94
C PHE A 499 -9.97 5.16 -6.87
N LEU A 500 -11.10 5.83 -7.14
CA LEU A 500 -11.23 7.27 -7.35
C LEU A 500 -12.37 7.81 -6.47
N PRO A 501 -12.18 7.91 -5.14
CA PRO A 501 -13.25 8.23 -4.21
C PRO A 501 -13.92 9.58 -4.49
N THR A 502 -13.14 10.61 -4.83
CA THR A 502 -13.68 11.97 -5.08
C THR A 502 -14.51 11.99 -6.36
N THR A 503 -14.07 11.27 -7.38
CA THR A 503 -14.72 11.17 -8.68
C THR A 503 -15.98 10.32 -8.60
N SER A 504 -15.92 9.22 -7.85
CA SER A 504 -17.09 8.43 -7.49
C SER A 504 -18.14 9.30 -6.83
N GLU A 505 -17.78 10.05 -5.78
CA GLU A 505 -18.70 10.96 -5.10
C GLU A 505 -19.30 11.99 -6.06
N LYS A 506 -18.47 12.63 -6.88
CA LYS A 506 -18.91 13.62 -7.89
C LYS A 506 -19.88 13.04 -8.92
N LEU A 507 -19.71 11.78 -9.32
CA LEU A 507 -20.62 11.10 -10.24
C LEU A 507 -21.93 10.70 -9.54
N LEU A 508 -21.84 10.17 -8.33
CA LEU A 508 -23.01 9.71 -7.57
C LEU A 508 -23.86 10.87 -7.07
N SER A 509 -23.26 12.01 -6.71
CA SER A 509 -23.98 13.23 -6.33
C SER A 509 -24.81 13.84 -7.46
N ALA A 510 -24.59 13.38 -8.70
CA ALA A 510 -25.44 13.79 -9.82
C ALA A 510 -26.85 13.21 -9.74
N PHE A 511 -27.07 12.18 -8.92
CA PHE A 511 -28.35 11.51 -8.73
C PHE A 511 -28.90 11.79 -7.32
N SER A 512 -30.17 12.20 -7.24
CA SER A 512 -30.87 12.32 -5.96
C SER A 512 -31.41 10.97 -5.48
N LEU A 513 -30.54 10.12 -4.91
CA LEU A 513 -30.91 8.82 -4.34
C LEU A 513 -31.00 8.88 -2.81
N CYS A 514 -32.00 8.23 -2.22
CA CYS A 514 -31.99 7.95 -0.77
C CYS A 514 -30.81 7.04 -0.48
N ALA A 515 -29.88 7.45 0.39
CA ALA A 515 -28.65 6.72 0.69
C ALA A 515 -28.92 5.31 1.23
N PRO A 516 -28.83 4.25 0.40
CA PRO A 516 -28.97 2.88 0.87
C PRO A 516 -27.64 2.46 1.49
N GLU A 517 -27.62 1.32 2.17
CA GLU A 517 -26.36 0.73 2.60
C GLU A 517 -25.48 0.44 1.37
N PRO A 518 -24.19 0.85 1.35
CA PRO A 518 -23.34 0.70 0.15
C PRO A 518 -23.27 -0.73 -0.41
N ALA A 519 -23.35 -1.73 0.47
CA ALA A 519 -23.38 -3.14 0.09
C ALA A 519 -24.66 -3.54 -0.65
N GLU A 520 -25.79 -2.91 -0.36
CA GLU A 520 -27.05 -3.13 -1.08
C GLU A 520 -26.99 -2.49 -2.46
N VAL A 521 -26.42 -1.28 -2.57
CA VAL A 521 -26.19 -0.59 -3.84
C VAL A 521 -25.30 -1.44 -4.75
N LEU A 522 -24.19 -1.97 -4.24
CA LEU A 522 -23.30 -2.81 -5.04
C LEU A 522 -24.03 -4.08 -5.54
N LYS A 523 -24.87 -4.71 -4.69
CA LYS A 523 -25.64 -5.90 -5.04
C LYS A 523 -26.77 -5.63 -6.03
N SER A 524 -27.31 -4.42 -6.10
CA SER A 524 -28.38 -4.09 -7.05
C SER A 524 -27.88 -3.83 -8.46
N LEU A 525 -26.59 -3.47 -8.63
CA LEU A 525 -26.02 -3.15 -9.95
C LEU A 525 -26.22 -4.30 -10.95
N GLY A 526 -27.02 -4.05 -11.99
CA GLY A 526 -27.31 -5.02 -13.06
C GLY A 526 -28.36 -6.08 -12.70
N GLU A 527 -29.00 -5.98 -11.54
CA GLU A 527 -30.16 -6.82 -11.16
C GLU A 527 -31.49 -6.09 -11.34
N CYS A 528 -31.51 -4.80 -11.02
CA CYS A 528 -32.65 -3.93 -11.22
C CYS A 528 -32.19 -2.50 -11.45
N GLU A 529 -33.09 -1.67 -11.94
CA GLU A 529 -32.90 -0.24 -12.05
C GLU A 529 -32.94 0.40 -10.66
N VAL A 530 -32.01 1.33 -10.42
CA VAL A 530 -31.87 2.02 -9.13
C VAL A 530 -32.41 3.44 -9.24
N LEU A 531 -32.38 4.03 -10.44
CA LEU A 531 -32.89 5.36 -10.73
C LEU A 531 -34.39 5.31 -11.00
N THR A 532 -35.12 6.27 -10.44
CA THR A 532 -36.57 6.37 -10.60
C THR A 532 -36.95 7.53 -11.52
N ALA A 533 -37.97 7.33 -12.35
CA ALA A 533 -38.50 8.37 -13.22
C ALA A 533 -38.91 9.61 -12.41
N GLY A 534 -38.54 10.79 -12.89
CA GLY A 534 -38.76 12.07 -12.19
C GLY A 534 -37.73 12.40 -11.10
N GLY A 535 -36.80 11.50 -10.77
CA GLY A 535 -35.69 11.77 -9.86
C GLY A 535 -34.82 12.92 -10.36
N GLU A 536 -34.39 13.80 -9.45
CA GLU A 536 -33.62 14.99 -9.82
C GLU A 536 -32.18 14.63 -10.22
N LEU A 537 -31.66 15.38 -11.20
CA LEU A 537 -30.30 15.26 -11.73
C LEU A 537 -29.56 16.58 -11.59
N SER A 538 -28.32 16.50 -11.10
CA SER A 538 -27.42 17.65 -10.96
C SER A 538 -26.11 17.38 -11.70
N PRO A 539 -25.99 17.75 -13.00
CA PRO A 539 -24.77 17.49 -13.77
C PRO A 539 -23.53 18.12 -13.10
N PRO A 540 -22.46 17.36 -12.82
CA PRO A 540 -21.32 17.83 -12.05
C PRO A 540 -20.32 18.68 -12.86
N GLY A 541 -20.72 19.14 -14.05
CA GLY A 541 -19.84 19.77 -15.04
C GLY A 541 -18.80 18.79 -15.60
N ILE A 542 -17.69 19.34 -16.11
CA ILE A 542 -16.58 18.53 -16.62
C ILE A 542 -15.92 17.80 -15.44
N VAL A 543 -15.80 16.48 -15.54
CA VAL A 543 -15.18 15.63 -14.50
C VAL A 543 -13.66 15.73 -14.58
N TYR A 544 -13.10 15.45 -15.76
CA TYR A 544 -11.66 15.54 -16.04
C TYR A 544 -11.40 16.38 -17.28
N PRO A 545 -10.85 17.59 -17.15
CA PRO A 545 -10.25 18.28 -18.29
C PRO A 545 -9.05 17.49 -18.82
N ARG A 546 -8.80 17.66 -20.13
CA ARG A 546 -7.56 17.21 -20.77
C ARG A 546 -6.37 17.98 -20.20
N LEU A 547 -5.21 17.31 -20.21
CA LEU A 547 -3.91 17.84 -19.82
C LEU A 547 -3.04 18.04 -21.06
N GLU A 548 -2.15 19.03 -21.00
CA GLU A 548 -1.09 19.26 -21.97
C GLU A 548 0.26 18.93 -21.32
N LEU A 549 1.20 18.41 -22.11
CA LEU A 549 2.57 18.15 -21.64
C LEU A 549 3.31 19.49 -21.60
N GLU A 550 3.74 19.90 -20.41
CA GLU A 550 4.52 21.12 -20.24
C GLU A 550 5.99 20.90 -20.67
N GLU A 551 6.67 21.96 -21.13
CA GLU A 551 8.05 21.86 -21.67
C GLU A 551 9.09 21.35 -20.65
N ASP A 552 8.83 21.50 -19.34
CA ASP A 552 9.67 20.99 -18.25
C ASP A 552 9.44 19.49 -17.95
N GLN A 553 8.41 18.88 -18.55
CA GLN A 553 8.01 17.48 -18.33
C GLN A 553 8.38 16.53 -19.47
N ALA A 554 8.60 17.08 -20.67
CA ALA A 554 9.13 16.37 -21.84
C ALA A 554 10.61 16.04 -21.64
#